data_AF-A0A8T2I6V9-F1
#
_entry.id   AF-A0A8T2I6V9-F1
#
_cell.length_a   1.000
_cell.length_b   1.000
_cell.length_c   1.000
_cell.angle_alpha   90.00
_cell.angle_beta   90.00
_cell.angle_gamma   90.00
#
_symmetry.space_group_name_H-M   'P 1'
#
loop_
_entity.id
_entity.type
_entity.pdbx_description
1 polymer ?
#
loop_
_entity_poly.entity_id
_entity_poly.type
_entity_poly.pdbx_seq_one_letter_code
_entity_poly.pdbx_strand_id
1 'polypeptide(L)'
;MPGIEDIDKKQVHKAIVALLKYLGKQKDESMNLLEEDELLYLVIALKKIPQGKRNDKPIRLPLPHPIYSTEGTEVCLIVKDHKGEGHKAAKEKVRAEGTNSVAKVIGVSKLKGKYESYESKRQLCNSYDLFVADERVLPSLPKLLGKTFFKKKKQPVPVKLTGKDWAAQVRKACEATYLYLAGGSSLSVRVARSSQEEKECVENVMAVLETAVEKLPGKWKGIKALYMKTAESVALPVWQSEVEVEEKNVEEEESAGADVEKKKGIMFQDVTTLLLHPEAFQHSIDILYEHYKDSKVDVIAGFEARGLIFGAPLALALKVPFVPLRKPGKLPGETIFADYITEYSTDRIEMHIGAVQPGQKVVLIDDLVATGGTLLAGLELIKKAGAEVISCGCIIELPELKGRDKLGEIPLYVLCEKEDTEGGLA
;
A
#
# COMPACT_ATOMS: atom_id res chain seq x y z
N MET A 1 -15.59 10.11 16.15
CA MET A 1 -14.26 10.49 15.60
C MET A 1 -13.49 9.21 15.49
N PRO A 2 -12.88 8.92 14.32
CA PRO A 2 -12.17 7.67 14.18
C PRO A 2 -10.98 7.64 15.15
N GLY A 3 -10.79 6.49 15.81
CA GLY A 3 -9.79 6.24 16.83
C GLY A 3 -9.27 4.80 16.76
N ILE A 4 -8.35 4.43 17.64
CA ILE A 4 -7.80 3.06 17.71
C ILE A 4 -8.89 1.99 17.88
N GLU A 5 -10.02 2.39 18.45
CA GLU A 5 -11.23 1.59 18.61
C GLU A 5 -11.86 1.15 17.27
N ASP A 6 -11.54 1.82 16.15
CA ASP A 6 -12.01 1.44 14.81
C ASP A 6 -11.25 0.24 14.22
N ILE A 7 -10.13 -0.16 14.81
CA ILE A 7 -9.41 -1.35 14.36
C ILE A 7 -10.08 -2.57 14.98
N ASP A 8 -10.79 -3.32 14.14
CA ASP A 8 -11.31 -4.62 14.53
C ASP A 8 -10.14 -5.59 14.79
N LYS A 9 -9.93 -5.95 16.07
CA LYS A 9 -8.95 -6.96 16.49
C LYS A 9 -9.14 -8.29 15.76
N LYS A 10 -10.38 -8.63 15.36
CA LYS A 10 -10.66 -9.83 14.57
C LYS A 10 -10.07 -9.73 13.17
N GLN A 11 -10.07 -8.55 12.55
CA GLN A 11 -9.47 -8.33 11.24
C GLN A 11 -7.94 -8.43 11.29
N VAL A 12 -7.31 -7.88 12.33
CA VAL A 12 -5.87 -8.04 12.60
C VAL A 12 -5.53 -9.53 12.76
N HIS A 13 -6.32 -10.25 13.56
CA HIS A 13 -6.11 -11.67 13.79
C HIS A 13 -6.25 -12.49 12.49
N LYS A 14 -7.30 -12.25 11.69
CA LYS A 14 -7.47 -12.89 10.36
C LYS A 14 -6.27 -12.65 9.45
N ALA A 15 -5.73 -11.43 9.42
CA ALA A 15 -4.56 -11.10 8.62
C ALA A 15 -3.30 -11.85 9.10
N ILE A 16 -3.09 -11.95 10.43
CA ILE A 16 -1.98 -12.71 11.02
C ILE A 16 -2.09 -14.19 10.67
N VAL A 17 -3.26 -14.81 10.88
CA VAL A 17 -3.50 -16.22 10.58
C VAL A 17 -3.26 -16.51 9.09
N ALA A 18 -3.73 -15.63 8.20
CA ALA A 18 -3.50 -15.76 6.77
C ALA A 18 -2.00 -15.71 6.41
N LEU A 19 -1.24 -14.80 7.02
CA LEU A 19 0.21 -14.67 6.80
C LEU A 19 0.98 -15.87 7.37
N LEU A 20 0.66 -16.35 8.57
CA LEU A 20 1.31 -17.52 9.16
C LEU A 20 1.02 -18.78 8.34
N LYS A 21 -0.21 -18.94 7.83
CA LYS A 21 -0.56 -20.05 6.93
C LYS A 21 0.18 -19.97 5.59
N TYR A 22 0.38 -18.77 5.05
CA TYR A 22 1.17 -18.56 3.83
C TYR A 22 2.63 -18.96 4.05
N LEU A 23 3.23 -18.56 5.17
CA LEU A 23 4.59 -18.95 5.55
C LEU A 23 4.73 -20.46 5.75
N GLY A 24 3.73 -21.10 6.37
CA GLY A 24 3.70 -22.57 6.51
C GLY A 24 3.75 -23.28 5.16
N LYS A 25 2.96 -22.82 4.17
CA LYS A 25 2.97 -23.40 2.81
C LYS A 25 4.28 -23.16 2.06
N GLN A 26 4.89 -21.99 2.18
CA GLN A 26 6.19 -21.74 1.55
C GLN A 26 7.32 -22.59 2.16
N LYS A 27 7.23 -22.93 3.45
CA LYS A 27 8.17 -23.86 4.09
C LYS A 27 8.04 -25.28 3.56
N ASP A 28 6.82 -25.73 3.23
CA ASP A 28 6.61 -27.05 2.61
C ASP A 28 7.13 -27.11 1.16
N GLU A 29 7.05 -26.00 0.42
CA GLU A 29 7.49 -25.93 -0.98
C GLU A 29 9.00 -25.65 -1.15
N SER A 30 9.61 -24.90 -0.22
CA SER A 30 11.05 -24.64 -0.24
C SER A 30 11.79 -25.72 0.55
N MET A 31 12.64 -26.50 -0.12
CA MET A 31 13.55 -27.46 0.53
C MET A 31 14.69 -26.77 1.30
N ASN A 32 14.38 -25.76 2.11
CA ASN A 32 15.32 -25.13 3.04
C ASN A 32 15.28 -25.90 4.35
N LEU A 33 16.35 -26.65 4.64
CA LEU A 33 16.52 -27.44 5.87
C LEU A 33 16.66 -26.59 7.16
N LEU A 34 16.75 -25.27 7.03
CA LEU A 34 16.89 -24.35 8.16
C LEU A 34 15.56 -23.63 8.36
N GLU A 35 15.03 -23.74 9.58
CA GLU A 35 13.87 -22.97 10.04
C GLU A 35 14.24 -21.48 10.06
N GLU A 36 14.09 -20.79 8.93
CA GLU A 36 14.20 -19.34 8.93
C GLU A 36 12.93 -18.75 9.58
N ASP A 37 13.11 -18.19 10.76
CA ASP A 37 12.07 -17.45 11.47
C ASP A 37 11.87 -16.08 10.81
N GLU A 38 10.74 -15.92 10.14
CA GLU A 38 10.43 -14.73 9.37
C GLU A 38 9.84 -13.61 10.22
N LEU A 39 10.06 -12.37 9.78
CA LEU A 39 9.55 -11.17 10.44
C LEU A 39 8.23 -10.72 9.82
N LEU A 40 7.25 -10.45 10.69
CA LEU A 40 6.00 -9.78 10.35
C LEU A 40 6.17 -8.27 10.43
N TYR A 41 5.66 -7.58 9.41
CA TYR A 41 5.72 -6.13 9.27
C TYR A 41 4.31 -5.52 9.25
N LEU A 42 4.13 -4.47 10.04
CA LEU A 42 3.03 -3.54 9.91
C LEU A 42 3.46 -2.37 9.01
N VAL A 43 2.67 -2.09 7.99
CA VAL A 43 2.86 -0.98 7.06
C VAL A 43 1.77 0.06 7.31
N ILE A 44 2.20 1.26 7.72
CA ILE A 44 1.33 2.40 7.99
C ILE A 44 1.44 3.34 6.79
N ALA A 45 0.35 3.51 6.06
CA ALA A 45 0.22 4.49 4.99
C ALA A 45 -0.37 5.78 5.55
N LEU A 46 0.32 6.90 5.31
CA LEU A 46 -0.07 8.24 5.75
C LEU A 46 -0.79 9.00 4.63
N LYS A 47 -1.75 9.85 4.99
CA LYS A 47 -2.46 10.74 4.06
C LYS A 47 -1.53 11.83 3.48
N LYS A 48 -0.60 12.34 4.30
CA LYS A 48 0.38 13.37 3.91
C LYS A 48 1.79 12.88 4.23
N ILE A 49 2.74 13.19 3.34
CA ILE A 49 4.15 12.90 3.58
C ILE A 49 4.62 13.78 4.76
N PRO A 50 5.30 13.21 5.76
CA PRO A 50 5.89 14.00 6.85
C PRO A 50 6.82 15.09 6.29
N GLN A 51 6.41 16.36 6.42
CA GLN A 51 7.20 17.53 6.01
C GLN A 51 8.15 17.92 7.16
N GLY A 52 9.45 17.83 6.93
CA GLY A 52 10.46 18.20 7.94
C GLY A 52 11.88 17.67 7.65
N LYS A 53 12.87 18.15 8.42
CA LYS A 53 14.24 17.62 8.35
C LYS A 53 14.23 16.12 8.66
N ARG A 54 14.90 15.33 7.83
CA ARG A 54 15.06 13.89 8.02
C ARG A 54 15.62 13.61 9.42
N ASN A 55 14.80 13.01 10.28
CA ASN A 55 15.23 12.62 11.61
C ASN A 55 15.85 11.23 11.52
N ASP A 56 17.18 11.16 11.57
CA ASP A 56 17.90 9.89 11.52
C ASP A 56 17.77 9.07 12.82
N LYS A 57 17.14 9.64 13.87
CA LYS A 57 16.87 8.92 15.11
C LYS A 57 15.57 8.12 14.99
N PRO A 58 15.61 6.79 15.13
CA PRO A 58 14.40 5.99 15.13
C PRO A 58 13.55 6.25 16.38
N ILE A 59 12.25 6.15 16.20
CA ILE A 59 11.26 6.24 17.27
C ILE A 59 11.14 4.86 17.92
N ARG A 60 11.38 4.80 19.23
CA ARG A 60 11.20 3.57 20.01
C ARG A 60 9.71 3.30 20.28
N LEU A 61 9.27 2.08 19.99
CA LEU A 61 7.92 1.57 20.24
C LEU A 61 8.05 0.33 21.14
N PRO A 62 7.67 0.40 22.42
CA PRO A 62 7.70 -0.75 23.33
C PRO A 62 6.81 -1.88 22.82
N LEU A 63 7.26 -3.13 22.95
CA LEU A 63 6.46 -4.31 22.65
C LEU A 63 6.10 -5.03 23.95
N PRO A 64 4.84 -5.49 24.12
CA PRO A 64 4.49 -6.38 25.21
C PRO A 64 5.21 -7.74 25.10
N HIS A 65 5.34 -8.26 23.87
CA HIS A 65 6.02 -9.53 23.59
C HIS A 65 7.24 -9.31 22.69
N PRO A 66 8.47 -9.28 23.22
CA PRO A 66 9.67 -8.92 22.45
C PRO A 66 9.93 -9.84 21.24
N ILE A 67 10.24 -9.23 20.10
CA ILE A 67 10.69 -9.95 18.88
C ILE A 67 12.05 -10.63 19.10
N TYR A 68 12.86 -10.11 20.03
CA TYR A 68 14.20 -10.60 20.30
C TYR A 68 14.21 -11.16 21.73
N SER A 69 14.24 -12.49 21.88
CA SER A 69 14.38 -13.14 23.19
C SER A 69 15.81 -12.95 23.72
N THR A 70 15.93 -12.74 25.03
CA THR A 70 17.20 -12.51 25.74
C THR A 70 18.17 -13.69 25.69
N GLU A 71 17.67 -14.91 25.44
CA GLU A 71 18.44 -16.15 25.53
C GLU A 71 19.03 -16.63 24.18
N GLY A 72 18.57 -16.08 23.05
CA GLY A 72 18.99 -16.51 21.71
C GLY A 72 19.38 -15.39 20.74
N THR A 73 19.28 -14.12 21.13
CA THR A 73 19.58 -12.98 20.25
C THR A 73 21.05 -12.57 20.35
N GLU A 74 21.79 -12.59 19.25
CA GLU A 74 23.15 -12.07 19.21
C GLU A 74 23.15 -10.54 18.98
N VAL A 75 23.35 -9.77 20.04
CA VAL A 75 23.40 -8.30 19.98
C VAL A 75 24.83 -7.78 19.79
N CYS A 76 25.02 -6.89 18.81
CA CYS A 76 26.28 -6.17 18.59
C CYS A 76 26.19 -4.72 19.10
N LEU A 77 27.01 -4.37 20.09
CA LEU A 77 27.08 -3.03 20.68
C LEU A 77 28.18 -2.17 20.02
N ILE A 78 27.82 -0.99 19.51
CA ILE A 78 28.72 -0.03 18.90
C ILE A 78 28.93 1.15 19.84
N VAL A 79 30.18 1.32 20.30
CA VAL A 79 30.54 2.35 21.28
C VAL A 79 31.42 3.44 20.66
N LYS A 80 31.27 4.67 21.17
CA LYS A 80 32.22 5.74 20.88
C LYS A 80 33.58 5.35 21.46
N ASP A 81 34.61 5.50 20.65
CA ASP A 81 35.98 5.17 21.04
C ASP A 81 36.93 6.27 20.58
N HIS A 82 37.91 6.59 21.42
CA HIS A 82 39.07 7.39 21.08
C HIS A 82 40.28 6.45 21.14
N LYS A 83 40.90 6.17 19.98
CA LYS A 83 42.11 5.32 19.83
C LYS A 83 42.02 3.87 20.31
N GLY A 84 40.84 3.28 20.54
CA GLY A 84 40.74 1.83 20.81
C GLY A 84 40.68 1.46 22.29
N GLU A 85 40.52 2.42 23.20
CA GLU A 85 40.45 2.16 24.64
C GLU A 85 38.99 2.04 25.13
N GLY A 86 38.07 2.76 24.48
CA GLY A 86 36.65 2.79 24.86
C GLY A 86 35.94 1.45 24.70
N HIS A 87 36.33 0.63 23.72
CA HIS A 87 35.71 -0.69 23.54
C HIS A 87 36.18 -1.75 24.54
N LYS A 88 37.38 -1.62 25.12
CA LYS A 88 37.88 -2.53 26.16
C LYS A 88 37.17 -2.28 27.49
N ALA A 89 37.11 -1.01 27.90
CA ALA A 89 36.37 -0.61 29.09
C ALA A 89 34.86 -0.92 28.98
N ALA A 90 34.27 -0.74 27.80
CA ALA A 90 32.88 -1.12 27.56
C ALA A 90 32.67 -2.64 27.64
N LYS A 91 33.60 -3.45 27.12
CA LYS A 91 33.52 -4.91 27.18
C LYS A 91 33.60 -5.43 28.61
N GLU A 92 34.44 -4.83 29.45
CA GLU A 92 34.53 -5.17 30.88
C GLU A 92 33.25 -4.80 31.64
N LYS A 93 32.66 -3.62 31.37
CA LYS A 93 31.39 -3.21 31.98
C LYS A 93 30.21 -4.08 31.57
N VAL A 94 30.12 -4.46 30.29
CA VAL A 94 29.08 -5.40 29.80
C VAL A 94 29.22 -6.77 30.47
N ARG A 95 30.46 -7.23 30.72
CA ARG A 95 30.72 -8.48 31.45
C ARG A 95 30.39 -8.36 32.94
N ALA A 96 30.60 -7.20 33.54
CA ALA A 96 30.31 -6.93 34.95
C ALA A 96 28.80 -6.75 35.24
N GLU A 97 28.04 -6.16 34.31
CA GLU A 97 26.61 -5.90 34.47
C GLU A 97 25.70 -7.06 33.99
N GLY A 98 26.28 -8.16 33.47
CA GLY A 98 25.52 -9.39 33.18
C GLY A 98 24.60 -9.30 31.96
N THR A 99 24.99 -8.56 30.92
CA THR A 99 24.21 -8.46 29.67
C THR A 99 24.52 -9.65 28.75
N ASN A 100 24.05 -10.86 29.09
CA ASN A 100 24.34 -12.10 28.34
C ASN A 100 23.90 -12.06 26.87
N SER A 101 23.03 -11.13 26.47
CA SER A 101 22.58 -10.96 25.08
C SER A 101 23.59 -10.22 24.17
N VAL A 102 24.65 -9.59 24.72
CA VAL A 102 25.64 -8.83 23.92
C VAL A 102 26.81 -9.73 23.50
N ALA A 103 26.75 -10.27 22.27
CA ALA A 103 27.78 -11.12 21.71
C ALA A 103 29.09 -10.38 21.39
N LYS A 104 29.01 -9.10 20.98
CA LYS A 104 30.21 -8.34 20.58
C LYS A 104 30.10 -6.84 20.83
N VAL A 105 31.21 -6.25 21.28
CA VAL A 105 31.39 -4.80 21.40
C VAL A 105 32.39 -4.31 20.34
N ILE A 106 32.00 -3.32 19.55
CA ILE A 106 32.79 -2.74 18.45
C ILE A 106 32.94 -1.24 18.67
N GLY A 107 34.17 -0.73 18.69
CA GLY A 107 34.44 0.71 18.69
C GLY A 107 34.34 1.30 17.27
N VAL A 108 33.91 2.56 17.15
CA VAL A 108 33.80 3.27 15.86
C VAL A 108 35.13 3.26 15.07
N SER A 109 36.28 3.36 15.73
CA SER A 109 37.60 3.27 15.07
C SER A 109 37.84 1.91 14.41
N LYS A 110 37.40 0.82 15.06
CA LYS A 110 37.51 -0.54 14.51
C LYS A 110 36.56 -0.77 13.35
N LEU A 111 35.39 -0.11 13.40
CA LEU A 111 34.42 -0.10 12.30
C LEU A 111 35.00 0.58 11.05
N LYS A 112 35.73 1.69 11.23
CA LYS A 112 36.39 2.42 10.14
C LYS A 112 37.54 1.64 9.48
N GLY A 113 38.34 0.91 10.26
CA GLY A 113 39.48 0.16 9.72
C GLY A 113 39.12 -1.24 9.24
N LYS A 114 38.66 -2.12 10.15
CA LYS A 114 38.49 -3.56 9.87
C LYS A 114 37.29 -3.87 9.00
N TYR A 115 36.26 -3.03 9.03
CA TYR A 115 34.99 -3.25 8.35
C TYR A 115 34.76 -2.27 7.19
N GLU A 116 35.82 -1.85 6.51
CA GLU A 116 35.73 -0.92 5.38
C GLU A 116 35.22 -1.60 4.11
N SER A 117 35.69 -2.81 3.83
CA SER A 117 35.34 -3.57 2.63
C SER A 117 33.86 -3.94 2.57
N TYR A 118 33.30 -4.04 1.36
CA TYR A 118 31.91 -4.41 1.17
C TYR A 118 31.57 -5.79 1.76
N GLU A 119 32.46 -6.76 1.57
CA GLU A 119 32.29 -8.13 2.07
C GLU A 119 32.27 -8.19 3.60
N SER A 120 33.20 -7.50 4.26
CA SER A 120 33.25 -7.48 5.74
C SER A 120 32.01 -6.83 6.35
N LYS A 121 31.44 -5.80 5.71
CA LYS A 121 30.15 -5.20 6.10
C LYS A 121 28.99 -6.18 5.93
N ARG A 122 28.97 -6.94 4.83
CA ARG A 122 27.94 -7.95 4.57
C ARG A 122 28.01 -9.09 5.57
N GLN A 123 29.22 -9.58 5.87
CA GLN A 123 29.45 -10.58 6.91
C GLN A 123 28.98 -10.07 8.27
N LEU A 124 29.40 -8.86 8.67
CA LEU A 124 28.97 -8.26 9.94
C LEU A 124 27.45 -8.18 10.05
N CYS A 125 26.76 -7.74 8.99
CA CYS A 125 25.30 -7.62 8.95
C CYS A 125 24.57 -8.97 9.10
N ASN A 126 25.18 -10.06 8.62
CA ASN A 126 24.63 -11.40 8.71
C ASN A 126 24.92 -12.06 10.06
N SER A 127 26.03 -11.75 10.71
CA SER A 127 26.46 -12.38 11.96
C SER A 127 25.68 -11.95 13.21
N TYR A 128 24.87 -10.90 13.17
CA TYR A 128 24.16 -10.40 14.34
C TYR A 128 22.71 -10.06 14.00
N ASP A 129 21.82 -10.28 14.97
CA ASP A 129 20.38 -10.02 14.81
C ASP A 129 20.02 -8.57 15.06
N LEU A 130 20.63 -7.98 16.10
CA LEU A 130 20.36 -6.62 16.54
C LEU A 130 21.66 -5.83 16.70
N PHE A 131 21.66 -4.61 16.19
CA PHE A 131 22.76 -3.66 16.39
C PHE A 131 22.29 -2.56 17.33
N VAL A 132 23.04 -2.34 18.40
CA VAL A 132 22.79 -1.28 19.37
C VAL A 132 23.97 -0.32 19.32
N ALA A 133 23.74 0.97 19.38
CA ALA A 133 24.80 1.98 19.32
C ALA A 133 24.59 3.13 20.29
N ASP A 134 25.69 3.69 20.76
CA ASP A 134 25.66 4.94 21.51
C ASP A 134 25.00 6.06 20.68
N GLU A 135 24.06 6.79 21.29
CA GLU A 135 23.36 7.90 20.64
C GLU A 135 24.33 8.92 20.00
N ARG A 136 25.50 9.11 20.59
CA ARG A 136 26.54 10.05 20.11
C ARG A 136 27.19 9.63 18.80
N VAL A 137 27.15 8.34 18.45
CA VAL A 137 27.80 7.82 17.23
C VAL A 137 26.83 7.62 16.08
N LEU A 138 25.52 7.54 16.35
CA LEU A 138 24.48 7.31 15.35
C LEU A 138 24.60 8.17 14.09
N PRO A 139 24.85 9.49 14.14
CA PRO A 139 24.95 10.33 12.93
C PRO A 139 26.08 9.90 11.99
N SER A 140 27.11 9.23 12.51
CA SER A 140 28.26 8.77 11.72
C SER A 140 28.09 7.36 11.13
N LEU A 141 27.20 6.54 11.71
CA LEU A 141 27.06 5.12 11.34
C LEU A 141 26.53 4.87 9.92
N PRO A 142 25.59 5.67 9.35
CA PRO A 142 25.12 5.45 7.99
C PRO A 142 26.23 5.43 6.95
N LYS A 143 27.23 6.33 7.11
CA LYS A 143 28.40 6.39 6.23
C LYS A 143 29.33 5.19 6.41
N LEU A 144 29.44 4.67 7.62
CA LEU A 144 30.38 3.58 7.94
C LEU A 144 29.82 2.19 7.60
N LEU A 145 28.57 1.91 7.97
CA LEU A 145 27.93 0.60 7.74
C LEU A 145 27.50 0.39 6.29
N GLY A 146 27.30 1.48 5.53
CA GLY A 146 26.93 1.43 4.12
C GLY A 146 25.48 0.96 3.88
N LYS A 147 25.07 0.94 2.60
CA LYS A 147 23.68 0.71 2.18
C LYS A 147 23.14 -0.69 2.51
N THR A 148 24.00 -1.69 2.71
CA THR A 148 23.60 -3.08 2.97
C THR A 148 22.79 -3.22 4.26
N PHE A 149 23.20 -2.52 5.33
CA PHE A 149 22.47 -2.51 6.60
C PHE A 149 21.09 -1.87 6.49
N PHE A 150 20.97 -0.82 5.66
CA PHE A 150 19.69 -0.14 5.41
C PHE A 150 18.74 -0.99 4.58
N LYS A 151 19.24 -1.70 3.55
CA LYS A 151 18.45 -2.63 2.73
C LYS A 151 17.86 -3.76 3.58
N LYS A 152 18.64 -4.35 4.48
CA LYS A 152 18.18 -5.39 5.42
C LYS A 152 17.41 -4.85 6.63
N LYS A 153 17.20 -3.52 6.72
CA LYS A 153 16.61 -2.83 7.88
C LYS A 153 17.29 -3.15 9.23
N LYS A 154 18.55 -3.59 9.25
CA LYS A 154 19.32 -3.91 10.47
C LYS A 154 20.10 -2.68 10.97
N GLN A 155 19.47 -1.51 10.95
CA GLN A 155 20.13 -0.25 11.32
C GLN A 155 20.36 -0.20 12.84
N PRO A 156 21.48 0.38 13.32
CA PRO A 156 21.75 0.43 14.75
C PRO A 156 20.72 1.25 15.54
N VAL A 157 20.34 0.71 16.69
CA VAL A 157 19.37 1.28 17.63
C VAL A 157 20.06 2.21 18.65
N PRO A 158 19.50 3.40 18.96
CA PRO A 158 20.04 4.31 19.98
C PRO A 158 19.97 3.74 21.39
N VAL A 159 21.10 3.79 22.10
CA VAL A 159 21.19 3.57 23.55
C VAL A 159 22.06 4.66 24.20
N LYS A 160 21.68 5.12 25.38
CA LYS A 160 22.35 6.19 26.15
C LYS A 160 23.37 5.60 27.14
N LEU A 161 24.58 5.34 26.66
CA LEU A 161 25.66 4.73 27.46
C LEU A 161 26.40 5.72 28.40
N THR A 162 25.78 6.84 28.77
CA THR A 162 26.39 7.87 29.65
C THR A 162 26.13 7.62 31.16
N GLY A 163 25.23 6.69 31.52
CA GLY A 163 24.84 6.38 32.92
C GLY A 163 25.42 5.08 33.48
N LYS A 164 24.89 4.64 34.63
CA LYS A 164 25.28 3.42 35.37
C LYS A 164 24.48 2.14 35.01
N ASP A 165 23.42 2.27 34.20
CA ASP A 165 22.49 1.16 33.93
C ASP A 165 22.55 0.72 32.45
N TRP A 166 23.66 0.12 32.01
CA TRP A 166 23.81 -0.28 30.60
C TRP A 166 22.95 -1.50 30.29
N ALA A 167 22.93 -2.49 31.19
CA ALA A 167 22.10 -3.68 31.06
C ALA A 167 20.60 -3.33 30.90
N ALA A 168 20.09 -2.41 31.72
CA ALA A 168 18.69 -1.99 31.65
C ALA A 168 18.35 -1.29 30.33
N GLN A 169 19.28 -0.52 29.76
CA GLN A 169 19.03 0.13 28.48
C GLN A 169 19.14 -0.80 27.28
N VAL A 170 20.05 -1.77 27.32
CA VAL A 170 20.13 -2.82 26.29
C VAL A 170 18.87 -3.68 26.34
N ARG A 171 18.40 -4.04 27.54
CA ARG A 171 17.13 -4.76 27.71
C ARG A 171 15.94 -3.98 27.12
N LYS A 172 15.82 -2.69 27.47
CA LYS A 172 14.81 -1.78 26.88
C LYS A 172 14.91 -1.62 25.37
N ALA A 173 16.08 -1.89 24.78
CA ALA A 173 16.28 -1.86 23.34
C ALA A 173 15.89 -3.19 22.67
N CYS A 174 15.97 -4.31 23.37
CA CYS A 174 15.52 -5.62 22.88
C CYS A 174 14.00 -5.78 22.99
N GLU A 175 13.40 -5.24 24.06
CA GLU A 175 11.96 -5.23 24.32
C GLU A 175 11.16 -4.26 23.44
N ALA A 176 11.83 -3.52 22.54
CA ALA A 176 11.19 -2.50 21.72
C ALA A 176 11.44 -2.74 20.23
N THR A 177 10.47 -2.34 19.42
CA THR A 177 10.64 -2.15 17.98
C THR A 177 10.89 -0.67 17.66
N TYR A 178 11.31 -0.42 16.42
CA TYR A 178 11.78 0.88 16.00
C TYR A 178 11.09 1.31 14.70
N LEU A 179 10.48 2.49 14.76
CA LEU A 179 9.88 3.16 13.62
C LEU A 179 10.84 4.20 13.05
N TYR A 180 11.11 4.09 11.75
CA TYR A 180 11.95 5.02 11.01
C TYR A 180 11.07 5.91 10.15
N LEU A 181 11.07 7.21 10.43
CA LEU A 181 10.37 8.19 9.61
C LEU A 181 11.18 8.48 8.35
N ALA A 182 10.86 7.76 7.28
CA ALA A 182 11.38 8.06 5.94
C ALA A 182 10.57 9.22 5.32
N GLY A 183 11.15 9.94 4.36
CA GLY A 183 10.48 11.03 3.63
C GLY A 183 9.41 10.57 2.62
N GLY A 184 8.76 9.43 2.88
CA GLY A 184 7.71 8.88 2.03
C GLY A 184 6.37 8.80 2.78
N SER A 185 5.31 8.46 2.07
CA SER A 185 3.97 8.29 2.63
C SER A 185 3.75 6.92 3.28
N SER A 186 4.71 6.00 3.19
CA SER A 186 4.61 4.65 3.74
C SER A 186 5.71 4.38 4.74
N LEU A 187 5.31 3.90 5.92
CA LEU A 187 6.18 3.54 7.03
C LEU A 187 6.04 2.05 7.32
N SER A 188 7.15 1.37 7.60
CA SER A 188 7.13 -0.07 7.87
C SER A 188 7.82 -0.36 9.20
N VAL A 189 7.11 -1.04 10.09
CA VAL A 189 7.53 -1.40 11.44
C VAL A 189 7.51 -2.92 11.59
N ARG A 190 8.48 -3.48 12.31
CA ARG A 190 8.50 -4.90 12.67
C ARG A 190 7.62 -5.12 13.90
N VAL A 191 6.71 -6.08 13.85
CA VAL A 191 5.72 -6.30 14.93
C VAL A 191 5.86 -7.64 15.62
N ALA A 192 6.22 -8.69 14.90
CA ALA A 192 6.31 -10.04 15.46
C ALA A 192 7.22 -10.94 14.59
N ARG A 193 7.51 -12.13 15.10
CA ARG A 193 8.14 -13.25 14.38
C ARG A 193 7.12 -14.34 14.05
N SER A 194 7.44 -15.16 13.07
CA SER A 194 6.65 -16.33 12.70
C SER A 194 6.60 -17.40 13.80
N SER A 195 7.59 -17.41 14.69
CA SER A 195 7.70 -18.30 15.84
C SER A 195 6.81 -17.94 17.04
N GLN A 196 6.25 -16.72 17.08
CA GLN A 196 5.42 -16.25 18.20
C GLN A 196 3.96 -16.72 18.07
N GLU A 197 3.26 -16.80 19.20
CA GLU A 197 1.85 -17.18 19.17
C GLU A 197 0.98 -16.10 18.50
N GLU A 198 -0.12 -16.52 17.89
CA GLU A 198 -1.04 -15.63 17.18
C GLU A 198 -1.59 -14.51 18.07
N LYS A 199 -1.86 -14.83 19.35
CA LYS A 199 -2.36 -13.86 20.34
C LYS A 199 -1.31 -12.79 20.66
N GLU A 200 -0.07 -13.21 20.90
CA GLU A 200 1.06 -12.31 21.15
C GLU A 200 1.29 -11.37 19.97
N CYS A 201 1.17 -11.89 18.74
CA CYS A 201 1.28 -11.09 17.52
C CYS A 201 0.22 -9.99 17.45
N VAL A 202 -1.04 -10.31 17.78
CA VAL A 202 -2.13 -9.33 17.79
C VAL A 202 -1.88 -8.24 18.85
N GLU A 203 -1.47 -8.64 20.06
CA GLU A 203 -1.18 -7.70 21.15
C GLU A 203 -0.02 -6.76 20.79
N ASN A 204 1.04 -7.29 20.17
CA ASN A 204 2.15 -6.50 19.67
C ASN A 204 1.70 -5.48 18.62
N VAL A 205 0.87 -5.89 17.65
CA VAL A 205 0.37 -4.99 16.60
C VAL A 205 -0.44 -3.84 17.20
N MET A 206 -1.32 -4.13 18.16
CA MET A 206 -2.13 -3.10 18.82
C MET A 206 -1.27 -2.13 19.64
N ALA A 207 -0.31 -2.64 20.42
CA ALA A 207 0.59 -1.80 21.20
C ALA A 207 1.49 -0.91 20.31
N VAL A 208 1.94 -1.44 19.17
CA VAL A 208 2.69 -0.68 18.17
C VAL A 208 1.83 0.41 17.56
N LEU A 209 0.57 0.12 17.24
CA LEU A 209 -0.36 1.11 16.68
C LEU A 209 -0.61 2.25 17.68
N GLU A 210 -0.95 1.94 18.93
CA GLU A 210 -1.13 2.92 20.00
C GLU A 210 0.07 3.87 20.11
N THR A 211 1.26 3.29 20.27
CA THR A 211 2.47 4.08 20.50
C THR A 211 3.01 4.77 19.24
N ALA A 212 2.75 4.23 18.05
CA ALA A 212 3.15 4.84 16.78
C ALA A 212 2.25 6.03 16.44
N VAL A 213 0.93 5.88 16.56
CA VAL A 213 -0.07 6.92 16.24
C VAL A 213 0.21 8.20 17.01
N GLU A 214 0.52 8.11 18.30
CA GLU A 214 0.83 9.28 19.13
C GLU A 214 2.06 10.06 18.64
N LYS A 215 3.00 9.38 17.99
CA LYS A 215 4.28 9.93 17.55
C LYS A 215 4.31 10.30 16.07
N LEU A 216 3.23 10.01 15.34
CA LEU A 216 3.09 10.32 13.91
C LEU A 216 2.51 11.73 13.69
N PRO A 217 2.93 12.42 12.62
CA PRO A 217 2.37 13.71 12.26
C PRO A 217 0.90 13.54 11.83
N GLY A 218 0.00 14.34 12.39
CA GLY A 218 -1.44 14.22 12.16
C GLY A 218 -2.13 13.14 13.01
N LYS A 219 -1.40 12.43 13.88
CA LYS A 219 -1.92 11.37 14.76
C LYS A 219 -2.80 10.38 13.97
N TRP A 220 -3.93 9.95 14.52
CA TRP A 220 -4.85 9.02 13.86
C TRP A 220 -5.41 9.57 12.53
N LYS A 221 -5.77 10.85 12.49
CA LYS A 221 -6.30 11.52 11.30
C LYS A 221 -5.33 11.53 10.12
N GLY A 222 -4.03 11.45 10.41
CA GLY A 222 -2.96 11.39 9.41
C GLY A 222 -2.79 10.02 8.75
N ILE A 223 -3.44 8.97 9.25
CA ILE A 223 -3.31 7.61 8.71
C ILE A 223 -4.38 7.39 7.63
N LYS A 224 -3.94 6.87 6.48
CA LYS A 224 -4.78 6.51 5.34
C LYS A 224 -5.16 5.03 5.36
N ALA A 225 -4.20 4.16 5.64
CA ALA A 225 -4.43 2.72 5.65
C ALA A 225 -3.34 1.98 6.43
N LEU A 226 -3.69 0.79 6.91
CA LEU A 226 -2.83 -0.14 7.63
C LEU A 226 -2.80 -1.45 6.87
N TYR A 227 -1.59 -1.97 6.63
CA TYR A 227 -1.38 -3.25 5.97
C TYR A 227 -0.44 -4.14 6.77
N MET A 228 -0.58 -5.45 6.63
CA MET A 228 0.33 -6.43 7.20
C MET A 228 0.98 -7.27 6.12
N LYS A 229 2.27 -7.55 6.26
CA LYS A 229 3.04 -8.37 5.31
C LYS A 229 4.25 -9.03 5.94
N THR A 230 4.81 -10.02 5.25
CA THR A 230 6.15 -10.57 5.51
C THR A 230 7.17 -9.91 4.58
N ALA A 231 8.39 -10.45 4.49
CA ALA A 231 9.41 -9.95 3.58
C ALA A 231 9.02 -10.16 2.10
N GLU A 232 8.41 -11.31 1.78
CA GLU A 232 8.10 -11.73 0.42
C GLU A 232 6.58 -11.77 0.11
N SER A 233 5.72 -11.69 1.13
CA SER A 233 4.27 -11.75 0.93
C SER A 233 3.67 -10.46 0.34
N VAL A 234 2.47 -10.62 -0.22
CA VAL A 234 1.55 -9.50 -0.52
C VAL A 234 1.11 -8.83 0.80
N ALA A 235 0.84 -7.52 0.73
CA ALA A 235 0.37 -6.75 1.87
C ALA A 235 -1.15 -6.88 2.04
N LEU A 236 -1.58 -7.47 3.16
CA LEU A 236 -2.99 -7.65 3.50
C LEU A 236 -3.52 -6.38 4.18
N PRO A 237 -4.63 -5.78 3.69
CA PRO A 237 -5.23 -4.63 4.33
C PRO A 237 -5.89 -5.02 5.66
N VAL A 238 -5.58 -4.27 6.70
CA VAL A 238 -6.13 -4.45 8.05
C VAL A 238 -7.14 -3.36 8.38
N TRP A 239 -6.88 -2.14 7.92
CA TRP A 239 -7.77 -0.99 8.11
C TRP A 239 -7.51 0.05 7.02
N GLN A 240 -8.55 0.81 6.67
CA GLN A 240 -8.45 1.93 5.74
C GLN A 240 -9.36 3.07 6.22
N SER A 241 -8.86 4.30 6.14
CA SER A 241 -9.66 5.48 6.44
C SER A 241 -10.70 5.69 5.35
N GLU A 242 -11.91 6.08 5.74
CA GLU A 242 -12.87 6.68 4.82
C GLU A 242 -12.25 7.91 4.15
N VAL A 243 -12.52 8.07 2.86
CA VAL A 243 -12.07 9.23 2.10
C VAL A 243 -12.90 10.42 2.54
N GLU A 244 -12.42 11.18 3.52
CA GLU A 244 -12.89 12.55 3.72
C GLU A 244 -12.56 13.30 2.44
N VAL A 245 -13.59 13.67 1.68
CA VAL A 245 -13.49 14.62 0.57
C VAL A 245 -13.17 15.98 1.20
N GLU A 246 -11.90 16.19 1.55
CA GLU A 246 -11.40 17.52 1.86
C GLU A 246 -11.49 18.31 0.55
N GLU A 247 -12.48 19.20 0.43
CA GLU A 247 -12.44 20.33 -0.49
C GLU A 247 -11.18 21.11 -0.16
N LYS A 248 -10.07 20.77 -0.83
CA LYS A 248 -8.85 21.57 -0.72
C LYS A 248 -9.15 22.92 -1.37
N ASN A 249 -9.26 23.95 -0.52
CA ASN A 249 -8.96 25.32 -0.92
C ASN A 249 -7.53 25.33 -1.47
N VAL A 250 -7.43 25.38 -2.79
CA VAL A 250 -6.21 25.72 -3.50
C VAL A 250 -6.10 27.23 -3.40
N GLU A 251 -5.44 27.71 -2.35
CA GLU A 251 -4.84 29.04 -2.39
C GLU A 251 -3.40 28.86 -2.87
N GLU A 252 -3.14 29.52 -3.99
CA GLU A 252 -1.84 29.97 -4.52
C GLU A 252 -0.88 28.89 -5.02
N GLU A 253 -1.00 28.57 -6.32
CA GLU A 253 0.01 28.91 -7.33
C GLU A 253 -0.50 28.44 -8.69
N GLU A 254 -1.17 29.33 -9.44
CA GLU A 254 -0.97 29.44 -10.89
C GLU A 254 -1.66 30.70 -11.40
N SER A 255 -0.82 31.61 -11.85
CA SER A 255 -1.18 32.83 -12.56
C SER A 255 -1.87 32.51 -13.89
N ALA A 256 -2.87 33.35 -14.18
CA ALA A 256 -3.45 33.67 -15.48
C ALA A 256 -4.61 32.79 -16.00
N GLY A 257 -5.83 33.31 -15.80
CA GLY A 257 -6.76 33.46 -16.91
C GLY A 257 -8.16 32.84 -16.74
N ALA A 258 -9.13 33.74 -16.52
CA ALA A 258 -10.57 33.63 -16.77
C ALA A 258 -11.46 32.96 -15.70
N ASP A 259 -12.37 33.79 -15.17
CA ASP A 259 -13.43 33.52 -14.20
C ASP A 259 -14.35 32.36 -14.60
N VAL A 260 -14.56 31.40 -13.70
CA VAL A 260 -15.68 30.44 -13.78
C VAL A 260 -16.29 30.24 -12.39
N GLU A 261 -17.51 30.73 -12.22
CA GLU A 261 -18.36 30.43 -11.06
C GLU A 261 -18.60 28.91 -10.95
N LYS A 262 -18.17 28.31 -9.84
CA LYS A 262 -18.45 26.90 -9.51
C LYS A 262 -19.95 26.72 -9.26
N LYS A 263 -20.68 26.12 -10.20
CA LYS A 263 -22.04 25.61 -9.94
C LYS A 263 -21.97 24.40 -8.99
N LYS A 264 -22.82 24.44 -7.97
CA LYS A 264 -22.97 23.44 -6.91
C LYS A 264 -23.43 22.06 -7.45
N GLY A 265 -22.80 21.00 -6.95
CA GLY A 265 -23.44 19.69 -6.73
C GLY A 265 -23.42 18.70 -7.90
N ILE A 266 -22.33 17.96 -8.06
CA ILE A 266 -22.37 16.64 -8.71
C ILE A 266 -22.05 15.60 -7.62
N MET A 267 -23.05 14.81 -7.25
CA MET A 267 -22.90 13.67 -6.33
C MET A 267 -22.22 12.52 -7.09
N PHE A 268 -20.94 12.25 -6.80
CA PHE A 268 -20.23 11.10 -7.37
C PHE A 268 -20.85 9.80 -6.84
N GLN A 269 -21.53 9.04 -7.71
CA GLN A 269 -22.02 7.70 -7.38
C GLN A 269 -20.88 6.70 -7.48
N ASP A 270 -20.72 5.88 -6.46
CA ASP A 270 -19.60 4.94 -6.33
C ASP A 270 -20.08 3.49 -6.34
N VAL A 271 -19.59 2.71 -7.31
CA VAL A 271 -19.85 1.26 -7.43
C VAL A 271 -19.04 0.43 -6.44
N THR A 272 -18.09 1.01 -5.70
CA THR A 272 -17.20 0.25 -4.80
C THR A 272 -17.95 -0.52 -3.72
N THR A 273 -19.08 -0.03 -3.22
CA THR A 273 -19.92 -0.76 -2.26
C THR A 273 -20.41 -2.08 -2.84
N LEU A 274 -20.86 -2.09 -4.10
CA LEU A 274 -21.26 -3.32 -4.80
C LEU A 274 -20.08 -4.28 -4.92
N LEU A 275 -18.88 -3.77 -5.21
CA LEU A 275 -17.66 -4.58 -5.35
C LEU A 275 -17.19 -5.21 -4.02
N LEU A 276 -17.53 -4.60 -2.88
CA LEU A 276 -17.22 -5.15 -1.55
C LEU A 276 -18.13 -6.32 -1.15
N HIS A 277 -19.22 -6.56 -1.88
CA HIS A 277 -20.14 -7.67 -1.68
C HIS A 277 -19.99 -8.70 -2.80
N PRO A 278 -19.21 -9.79 -2.62
CA PRO A 278 -18.87 -10.73 -3.69
C PRO A 278 -20.09 -11.34 -4.40
N GLU A 279 -21.16 -11.63 -3.65
CA GLU A 279 -22.41 -12.15 -4.21
C GLU A 279 -23.12 -11.12 -5.08
N ALA A 280 -23.16 -9.84 -4.65
CA ALA A 280 -23.76 -8.77 -5.43
C ALA A 280 -22.93 -8.46 -6.70
N PHE A 281 -21.60 -8.50 -6.59
CA PHE A 281 -20.74 -8.35 -7.75
C PHE A 281 -20.92 -9.51 -8.74
N GLN A 282 -20.91 -10.77 -8.28
CA GLN A 282 -21.20 -11.92 -9.13
C GLN A 282 -22.57 -11.78 -9.81
N HIS A 283 -23.59 -11.42 -9.05
CA HIS A 283 -24.94 -11.24 -9.59
C HIS A 283 -25.00 -10.14 -10.66
N SER A 284 -24.25 -9.04 -10.50
CA SER A 284 -24.17 -7.99 -11.53
C SER A 284 -23.57 -8.51 -12.85
N ILE A 285 -22.58 -9.39 -12.78
CA ILE A 285 -21.99 -10.02 -13.96
C ILE A 285 -22.97 -11.03 -14.57
N ASP A 286 -23.67 -11.81 -13.74
CA ASP A 286 -24.67 -12.78 -14.21
C ASP A 286 -25.81 -12.08 -14.96
N ILE A 287 -26.29 -10.94 -14.46
CA ILE A 287 -27.31 -10.12 -15.13
C ILE A 287 -26.82 -9.63 -16.50
N LEU A 288 -25.59 -9.08 -16.56
CA LEU A 288 -24.99 -8.63 -17.82
C LEU A 288 -24.80 -9.79 -18.80
N TYR A 289 -24.34 -10.93 -18.31
CA TYR A 289 -24.17 -12.14 -19.13
C TYR A 289 -25.50 -12.58 -19.72
N GLU A 290 -26.55 -12.70 -18.90
CA GLU A 290 -27.88 -13.09 -19.34
C GLU A 290 -28.46 -12.13 -20.39
N HIS A 291 -28.15 -10.84 -20.28
CA HIS A 291 -28.54 -9.84 -21.28
C HIS A 291 -27.81 -10.00 -22.63
N TYR A 292 -26.51 -10.32 -22.62
CA TYR A 292 -25.66 -10.31 -23.82
C TYR A 292 -25.39 -11.69 -24.45
N LYS A 293 -25.69 -12.80 -23.78
CA LYS A 293 -25.32 -14.15 -24.22
C LYS A 293 -25.82 -14.54 -25.62
N ASP A 294 -26.97 -14.01 -26.03
CA ASP A 294 -27.60 -14.32 -27.33
C ASP A 294 -27.38 -13.23 -28.39
N SER A 295 -26.68 -12.14 -28.04
CA SER A 295 -26.51 -10.94 -28.87
C SER A 295 -25.41 -11.06 -29.93
N LYS A 296 -24.76 -12.23 -30.06
CA LYS A 296 -23.63 -12.49 -30.97
C LYS A 296 -22.53 -11.41 -30.87
N VAL A 297 -22.11 -11.14 -29.63
CA VAL A 297 -21.02 -10.21 -29.35
C VAL A 297 -19.70 -10.86 -29.76
N ASP A 298 -18.83 -10.12 -30.44
CA ASP A 298 -17.49 -10.59 -30.82
C ASP A 298 -16.41 -10.07 -29.86
N VAL A 299 -16.61 -8.90 -29.26
CA VAL A 299 -15.63 -8.24 -28.37
C VAL A 299 -16.34 -7.45 -27.28
N ILE A 300 -15.84 -7.53 -26.03
CA ILE A 300 -16.19 -6.56 -24.98
C ILE A 300 -15.07 -5.54 -24.88
N ALA A 301 -15.41 -4.25 -24.91
CA ALA A 301 -14.46 -3.18 -24.65
C ALA A 301 -14.85 -2.41 -23.38
N GLY A 302 -13.91 -2.23 -22.46
CA GLY A 302 -14.18 -1.61 -21.15
C GLY A 302 -13.38 -0.33 -20.93
N PHE A 303 -13.99 0.69 -20.33
CA PHE A 303 -13.30 1.95 -20.01
C PHE A 303 -12.48 1.89 -18.72
N GLU A 304 -11.31 2.52 -18.73
CA GLU A 304 -10.48 2.66 -17.54
C GLU A 304 -11.12 3.59 -16.49
N ALA A 305 -11.11 3.26 -15.20
CA ALA A 305 -10.71 1.97 -14.59
C ALA A 305 -11.92 1.08 -14.30
N ARG A 306 -13.09 1.68 -14.09
CA ARG A 306 -14.24 0.99 -13.49
C ARG A 306 -15.03 0.17 -14.53
N GLY A 307 -15.10 0.60 -15.78
CA GLY A 307 -15.56 -0.25 -16.88
C GLY A 307 -14.75 -1.53 -17.05
N LEU A 308 -13.45 -1.54 -16.73
CA LEU A 308 -12.64 -2.77 -16.76
C LEU A 308 -13.09 -3.80 -15.71
N ILE A 309 -13.61 -3.34 -14.56
CA ILE A 309 -14.03 -4.20 -13.44
C ILE A 309 -15.23 -5.04 -13.84
N PHE A 310 -16.15 -4.51 -14.64
CA PHE A 310 -17.33 -5.22 -15.10
C PHE A 310 -17.15 -5.84 -16.49
N GLY A 311 -16.43 -5.16 -17.38
CA GLY A 311 -16.21 -5.60 -18.75
C GLY A 311 -15.33 -6.85 -18.84
N ALA A 312 -14.27 -6.96 -18.04
CA ALA A 312 -13.37 -8.11 -18.11
C ALA A 312 -14.03 -9.42 -17.64
N PRO A 313 -14.75 -9.48 -16.49
CA PRO A 313 -15.51 -10.67 -16.11
C PRO A 313 -16.63 -11.01 -17.09
N LEU A 314 -17.33 -10.02 -17.66
CA LEU A 314 -18.34 -10.25 -18.68
C LEU A 314 -17.75 -10.88 -19.94
N ALA A 315 -16.61 -10.37 -20.43
CA ALA A 315 -15.90 -10.94 -21.58
C ALA A 315 -15.49 -12.39 -21.33
N LEU A 316 -15.02 -12.68 -20.12
CA LEU A 316 -14.65 -14.02 -19.68
C LEU A 316 -15.88 -14.95 -19.67
N ALA A 317 -17.01 -14.50 -19.13
CA ALA A 317 -18.26 -15.26 -19.08
C ALA A 317 -18.80 -15.57 -20.49
N LEU A 318 -18.76 -14.59 -21.39
CA LEU A 318 -19.17 -14.73 -22.80
C LEU A 318 -18.15 -15.47 -23.67
N LYS A 319 -16.93 -15.69 -23.19
CA LYS A 319 -15.80 -16.30 -23.92
C LYS A 319 -15.40 -15.53 -25.18
N VAL A 320 -15.38 -14.21 -25.08
CA VAL A 320 -14.98 -13.30 -26.15
C VAL A 320 -13.75 -12.47 -25.74
N PRO A 321 -12.95 -11.96 -26.69
CA PRO A 321 -11.88 -11.02 -26.39
C PRO A 321 -12.33 -9.81 -25.58
N PHE A 322 -11.44 -9.36 -24.70
CA PHE A 322 -11.59 -8.12 -23.95
C PHE A 322 -10.60 -7.06 -24.45
N VAL A 323 -11.08 -5.85 -24.71
CA VAL A 323 -10.27 -4.70 -25.16
C VAL A 323 -10.33 -3.58 -24.13
N PRO A 324 -9.21 -3.23 -23.48
CA PRO A 324 -9.18 -2.09 -22.56
C PRO A 324 -9.12 -0.77 -23.34
N LEU A 325 -10.03 0.14 -23.03
CA LEU A 325 -9.99 1.55 -23.43
C LEU A 325 -9.39 2.35 -22.28
N ARG A 326 -8.26 3.02 -22.51
CA ARG A 326 -7.44 3.58 -21.43
C ARG A 326 -7.12 5.05 -21.59
N LYS A 327 -6.77 5.72 -20.49
CA LYS A 327 -6.28 7.09 -20.54
C LYS A 327 -4.93 7.18 -21.26
N PRO A 328 -4.52 8.37 -21.73
CA PRO A 328 -3.33 8.52 -22.55
C PRO A 328 -2.06 8.01 -21.90
N GLY A 329 -1.25 7.27 -22.66
CA GLY A 329 0.05 6.76 -22.23
C GLY A 329 -0.01 5.58 -21.25
N LYS A 330 -1.16 4.91 -21.11
CA LYS A 330 -1.32 3.70 -20.27
C LYS A 330 -1.26 2.39 -21.05
N LEU A 331 -1.36 2.44 -22.37
CA LEU A 331 -1.29 1.28 -23.26
C LEU A 331 0.12 1.13 -23.87
N PRO A 332 0.73 -0.06 -23.87
CA PRO A 332 2.05 -0.28 -24.45
C PRO A 332 2.02 -0.50 -25.97
N GLY A 333 2.62 0.39 -26.75
CA GLY A 333 2.67 0.26 -28.23
C GLY A 333 1.82 1.32 -28.92
N GLU A 334 1.51 1.12 -30.21
CA GLU A 334 0.76 2.09 -31.00
C GLU A 334 -0.74 2.08 -30.65
N THR A 335 -1.33 3.27 -30.60
CA THR A 335 -2.74 3.49 -30.22
C THR A 335 -3.44 4.44 -31.19
N ILE A 336 -4.76 4.29 -31.28
CA ILE A 336 -5.66 5.33 -31.78
C ILE A 336 -6.38 5.99 -30.60
N PHE A 337 -6.81 7.23 -30.78
CA PHE A 337 -7.46 8.01 -29.73
C PHE A 337 -8.75 8.71 -30.20
N ALA A 338 -9.61 9.02 -29.24
CA ALA A 338 -10.74 9.93 -29.39
C ALA A 338 -10.75 10.92 -28.23
N ASP A 339 -10.96 12.19 -28.55
CA ASP A 339 -11.10 13.27 -27.58
C ASP A 339 -12.58 13.44 -27.24
N TYR A 340 -12.90 13.70 -25.97
CA TYR A 340 -14.27 13.98 -25.55
C TYR A 340 -14.31 15.10 -24.53
N ILE A 341 -15.43 15.84 -24.56
CA ILE A 341 -15.64 17.00 -23.71
C ILE A 341 -16.39 16.53 -22.45
N THR A 342 -15.75 16.70 -21.31
CA THR A 342 -16.39 16.65 -19.98
C THR A 342 -16.92 18.04 -19.63
N GLU A 343 -17.62 18.22 -18.51
CA GLU A 343 -18.17 19.54 -18.13
C GLU A 343 -17.10 20.65 -18.02
N TYR A 344 -15.83 20.30 -17.74
CA TYR A 344 -14.77 21.27 -17.43
C TYR A 344 -13.45 21.06 -18.17
N SER A 345 -13.31 19.99 -18.97
CA SER A 345 -12.08 19.70 -19.70
C SER A 345 -12.30 18.79 -20.91
N THR A 346 -11.42 18.89 -21.91
CA THR A 346 -11.27 17.84 -22.92
C THR A 346 -10.40 16.73 -22.34
N ASP A 347 -10.94 15.52 -22.25
CA ASP A 347 -10.20 14.31 -21.88
C ASP A 347 -10.06 13.42 -23.13
N ARG A 348 -9.22 12.38 -23.05
CA ARG A 348 -8.89 11.50 -24.16
C ARG A 348 -8.93 10.05 -23.72
N ILE A 349 -9.41 9.19 -24.61
CA ILE A 349 -9.32 7.74 -24.44
C ILE A 349 -8.57 7.10 -25.62
N GLU A 350 -7.79 6.06 -25.34
CA GLU A 350 -6.90 5.36 -26.26
C GLU A 350 -7.25 3.86 -26.34
N MET A 351 -7.03 3.29 -27.52
CA MET A 351 -7.16 1.85 -27.81
C MET A 351 -6.01 1.42 -28.72
N HIS A 352 -5.50 0.19 -28.55
CA HIS A 352 -4.48 -0.35 -29.45
C HIS A 352 -4.96 -0.44 -30.90
N ILE A 353 -4.06 -0.14 -31.84
CA ILE A 353 -4.30 -0.40 -33.25
C ILE A 353 -4.46 -1.91 -33.43
N GLY A 354 -5.54 -2.34 -34.10
CA GLY A 354 -5.85 -3.75 -34.33
C GLY A 354 -6.44 -4.50 -33.13
N ALA A 355 -6.73 -3.82 -32.02
CA ALA A 355 -7.43 -4.44 -30.88
C ALA A 355 -8.83 -4.96 -31.25
N VAL A 356 -9.44 -4.32 -32.24
CA VAL A 356 -10.71 -4.74 -32.86
C VAL A 356 -10.49 -4.77 -34.37
N GLN A 357 -11.11 -5.75 -35.03
CA GLN A 357 -11.07 -5.97 -36.47
C GLN A 357 -12.32 -5.42 -37.15
N PRO A 358 -12.24 -4.99 -38.42
CA PRO A 358 -13.40 -4.51 -39.16
C PRO A 358 -14.56 -5.51 -39.17
N GLY A 359 -15.77 -5.02 -38.95
CA GLY A 359 -17.00 -5.81 -38.91
C GLY A 359 -17.28 -6.57 -37.61
N GLN A 360 -16.38 -6.54 -36.62
CA GLN A 360 -16.66 -7.13 -35.31
C GLN A 360 -17.75 -6.34 -34.58
N LYS A 361 -18.60 -7.08 -33.86
CA LYS A 361 -19.64 -6.53 -32.98
C LYS A 361 -19.11 -6.34 -31.58
N VAL A 362 -19.07 -5.09 -31.15
CA VAL A 362 -18.50 -4.67 -29.87
C VAL A 362 -19.60 -4.23 -28.91
N VAL A 363 -19.49 -4.67 -27.66
CA VAL A 363 -20.23 -4.06 -26.55
C VAL A 363 -19.28 -3.25 -25.69
N LEU A 364 -19.64 -1.99 -25.46
CA LEU A 364 -18.87 -1.08 -24.59
C LEU A 364 -19.39 -1.16 -23.15
N ILE A 365 -18.51 -1.30 -22.18
CA ILE A 365 -18.86 -1.41 -20.76
C ILE A 365 -18.20 -0.30 -19.94
N ASP A 366 -19.01 0.42 -19.17
CA ASP A 366 -18.54 1.37 -18.16
C ASP A 366 -19.29 1.16 -16.83
N ASP A 367 -18.87 1.83 -15.76
CA ASP A 367 -19.56 1.74 -14.48
C ASP A 367 -20.79 2.63 -14.40
N LEU A 368 -20.72 3.83 -14.97
CA LEU A 368 -21.78 4.81 -14.91
C LEU A 368 -21.89 5.63 -16.19
N VAL A 369 -23.12 5.92 -16.61
CA VAL A 369 -23.40 6.89 -17.67
C VAL A 369 -24.01 8.16 -17.08
N ALA A 370 -23.25 9.26 -17.22
CA ALA A 370 -23.66 10.62 -16.86
C ALA A 370 -24.11 11.37 -18.12
N THR A 371 -23.22 12.19 -18.70
CA THR A 371 -23.50 12.96 -19.91
C THR A 371 -23.30 12.18 -21.23
N GLY A 372 -22.93 10.90 -21.15
CA GLY A 372 -22.66 10.02 -22.31
C GLY A 372 -21.33 10.28 -23.04
N GLY A 373 -20.53 11.28 -22.64
CA GLY A 373 -19.31 11.67 -23.35
C GLY A 373 -18.26 10.56 -23.48
N THR A 374 -18.02 9.80 -22.41
CA THR A 374 -17.08 8.67 -22.42
C THR A 374 -17.51 7.58 -23.40
N LEU A 375 -18.79 7.21 -23.39
CA LEU A 375 -19.34 6.21 -24.28
C LEU A 375 -19.21 6.66 -25.75
N LEU A 376 -19.55 7.93 -26.05
CA LEU A 376 -19.36 8.50 -27.39
C LEU A 376 -17.91 8.44 -27.89
N ALA A 377 -16.93 8.69 -27.01
CA ALA A 377 -15.52 8.56 -27.35
C ALA A 377 -15.16 7.11 -27.74
N GLY A 378 -15.69 6.14 -27.00
CA GLY A 378 -15.54 4.72 -27.33
C GLY A 378 -16.21 4.36 -28.66
N LEU A 379 -17.43 4.84 -28.90
CA LEU A 379 -18.13 4.67 -30.19
C LEU A 379 -17.27 5.16 -31.35
N GLU A 380 -16.70 6.35 -31.22
CA GLU A 380 -15.82 6.92 -32.24
C GLU A 380 -14.57 6.06 -32.47
N LEU A 381 -13.92 5.59 -31.41
CA LEU A 381 -12.75 4.70 -31.51
C LEU A 381 -13.04 3.38 -32.22
N ILE A 382 -14.12 2.71 -31.82
CA ILE A 382 -14.52 1.44 -32.42
C ILE A 382 -14.88 1.64 -33.90
N LYS A 383 -15.59 2.73 -34.22
CA LYS A 383 -15.91 3.10 -35.61
C LYS A 383 -14.66 3.41 -36.44
N LYS A 384 -13.66 4.10 -35.87
CA LYS A 384 -12.35 4.33 -36.53
C LYS A 384 -11.61 3.02 -36.84
N ALA A 385 -11.79 2.00 -36.01
CA ALA A 385 -11.25 0.66 -36.25
C ALA A 385 -12.06 -0.18 -37.27
N GLY A 386 -13.18 0.35 -37.78
CA GLY A 386 -14.05 -0.32 -38.76
C GLY A 386 -15.03 -1.33 -38.16
N ALA A 387 -15.18 -1.34 -36.84
CA ALA A 387 -16.09 -2.23 -36.11
C ALA A 387 -17.40 -1.55 -35.73
N GLU A 388 -18.38 -2.33 -35.30
CA GLU A 388 -19.74 -1.89 -34.97
C GLU A 388 -19.98 -1.98 -33.47
N VAL A 389 -20.41 -0.87 -32.85
CA VAL A 389 -20.90 -0.92 -31.46
C VAL A 389 -22.39 -1.29 -31.49
N ILE A 390 -22.70 -2.50 -31.01
CA ILE A 390 -24.08 -3.01 -31.03
C ILE A 390 -24.85 -2.67 -29.75
N SER A 391 -24.15 -2.36 -28.66
CA SER A 391 -24.74 -1.91 -27.40
C SER A 391 -23.68 -1.30 -26.47
N CYS A 392 -24.13 -0.44 -25.56
CA CYS A 392 -23.39 -0.02 -24.37
C CYS A 392 -24.05 -0.62 -23.11
N GLY A 393 -23.25 -0.95 -22.10
CA GLY A 393 -23.69 -1.43 -20.80
C GLY A 393 -23.09 -0.61 -19.66
N CYS A 394 -23.93 -0.17 -18.72
CA CYS A 394 -23.50 0.52 -17.50
C CYS A 394 -24.14 -0.10 -16.25
N ILE A 395 -23.52 0.09 -15.09
CA ILE A 395 -24.12 -0.35 -13.82
C ILE A 395 -25.15 0.66 -13.35
N ILE A 396 -24.84 1.95 -13.48
CA ILE A 396 -25.66 3.06 -13.01
C ILE A 396 -25.91 4.04 -14.16
N GLU A 397 -27.13 4.54 -14.28
CA GLU A 397 -27.46 5.71 -15.11
C GLU A 397 -27.84 6.90 -14.23
N LEU A 398 -27.47 8.10 -14.69
CA LEU A 398 -27.94 9.37 -14.14
C LEU A 398 -28.89 10.03 -15.17
N PRO A 399 -30.20 9.72 -15.13
CA PRO A 399 -31.16 10.15 -16.17
C PRO A 399 -31.22 11.68 -16.33
N GLU A 400 -31.04 12.43 -15.24
CA GLU A 400 -31.03 13.89 -15.19
C GLU A 400 -30.01 14.52 -16.17
N LEU A 401 -28.92 13.82 -16.46
CA LEU A 401 -27.83 14.29 -17.31
C LEU A 401 -28.00 13.90 -18.79
N LYS A 402 -29.09 13.19 -19.13
CA LYS A 402 -29.49 12.87 -20.51
C LYS A 402 -28.39 12.21 -21.34
N GLY A 403 -27.56 11.37 -20.71
CA GLY A 403 -26.48 10.67 -21.40
C GLY A 403 -26.98 9.72 -22.47
N ARG A 404 -28.10 9.03 -22.21
CA ARG A 404 -28.79 8.14 -23.14
C ARG A 404 -29.19 8.84 -24.44
N ASP A 405 -29.74 10.04 -24.35
CA ASP A 405 -30.17 10.83 -25.51
C ASP A 405 -29.02 11.06 -26.50
N LYS A 406 -27.78 11.19 -26.01
CA LYS A 406 -26.62 11.41 -26.87
C LYS A 406 -26.16 10.16 -27.62
N LEU A 407 -26.49 8.96 -27.14
CA LEU A 407 -26.14 7.70 -27.81
C LEU A 407 -27.03 7.44 -29.04
N GLY A 408 -28.11 8.19 -29.19
CA GLY A 408 -29.03 8.08 -30.33
C GLY A 408 -29.68 6.70 -30.39
N GLU A 409 -29.44 5.99 -31.48
CA GLU A 409 -30.02 4.66 -31.73
C GLU A 409 -29.22 3.52 -31.08
N ILE A 410 -28.05 3.79 -30.48
CA ILE A 410 -27.22 2.74 -29.89
C ILE A 410 -27.85 2.26 -28.58
N PRO A 411 -28.23 0.97 -28.47
CA PRO A 411 -28.87 0.44 -27.27
C PRO A 411 -27.98 0.60 -26.03
N LEU A 412 -28.53 1.17 -24.97
CA LEU A 412 -27.89 1.29 -23.66
C LEU A 412 -28.64 0.43 -22.63
N TYR A 413 -27.96 -0.58 -22.10
CA TYR A 413 -28.43 -1.41 -21.00
C TYR A 413 -27.85 -0.91 -19.68
N VAL A 414 -28.70 -0.83 -18.65
CA VAL A 414 -28.32 -0.33 -17.32
C VAL A 414 -28.89 -1.26 -16.26
N LEU A 415 -28.08 -1.64 -15.26
CA LEU A 415 -28.58 -2.49 -14.16
C LEU A 415 -29.48 -1.72 -13.18
N CYS A 416 -29.15 -0.47 -12.88
CA CYS A 416 -29.88 0.35 -11.94
C CYS A 416 -30.09 1.77 -12.48
N GLU A 417 -31.35 2.16 -12.59
CA GLU A 417 -31.77 3.54 -12.84
C GLU A 417 -32.04 4.21 -11.50
N LYS A 418 -31.41 5.36 -11.25
CA LYS A 418 -31.75 6.15 -10.05
C LYS A 418 -32.90 7.09 -10.40
N GLU A 419 -34.08 6.84 -9.84
CA GLU A 419 -35.16 7.82 -9.80
C GLU A 419 -34.84 8.91 -8.76
N ASP A 420 -35.25 10.15 -9.03
CA ASP A 420 -35.22 11.28 -8.11
C ASP A 420 -35.93 10.94 -6.79
N THR A 421 -35.22 10.38 -5.82
CA THR A 421 -35.66 10.43 -4.44
C THR A 421 -35.34 11.82 -3.90
N GLU A 422 -36.30 12.74 -4.01
CA GLU A 422 -36.45 13.81 -3.03
C GLU A 422 -36.58 13.17 -1.64
N GLY A 423 -35.46 12.95 -0.95
CA GLY A 423 -35.45 12.42 0.40
C GLY A 423 -34.26 11.50 0.67
N GLY A 424 -33.46 11.87 1.67
CA GLY A 424 -32.19 11.22 1.99
C GLY A 424 -32.24 9.71 2.24
N LEU A 425 -31.08 9.10 1.99
CA LEU A 425 -30.49 7.92 2.64
C LEU A 425 -31.46 6.83 3.13
N ALA A 426 -31.42 5.68 2.45
CA ALA A 426 -31.53 4.38 3.08
C ALA A 426 -30.43 3.47 2.54
#